data_AF-A0A8S9YI54-F1
#
_entry.id   AF-A0A8S9YI54-F1
#
_cell.length_a   1.000
_cell.length_b   1.000
_cell.length_c   1.000
_cell.angle_alpha   90.00
_cell.angle_beta   90.00
_cell.angle_gamma   90.00
#
_symmetry.space_group_name_H-M   'P 1'
#
loop_
_entity.id
_entity.type
_entity.pdbx_description
1 polymer ?
#
loop_
_entity_poly.entity_id
_entity_poly.type
_entity_poly.pdbx_seq_one_letter_code
_entity_poly.pdbx_strand_id
1 'polypeptide(L)'
;MTSFRLSISVFLFGIIPSIHVASCFHLFLCPSFAAPDSITNIIFDSDIPDSSVEIPVIRAATVLKLIERMTYHAYFDSKTVGVFLMTYRRYIQPLTLLELLIDRFNVPEPDFAEAAEQASVTAGEIDSPITIAVRLEKRFRSMYKRRVQYRVLNFLIKWVKDPSFYKLDILPNQALRERLWKFLDSVDARNLANNVANIRKSLRGDRIRLRQTIEQLPPEPLDLGLVTCPEDVKLANVHPLELARQITLHEWELYSRIEFWEVNGQEKVKGPNLQASLDFSNKIKWWLVYSIMMADHLEDRLVMMQRVADLAILFEQMNNLQGFQEARAALLSSPVFRLRYTYEVISFFIFI
;
A
#
# COMPACT_ATOMS: atom_id res chain seq x y z
N MET A 1 31.32 6.47 3.74
CA MET A 1 31.31 7.30 4.97
C MET A 1 31.60 8.78 4.72
N THR A 2 32.37 9.17 3.70
CA THR A 2 32.67 10.57 3.33
C THR A 2 31.58 11.27 2.51
N SER A 3 30.82 10.53 1.70
CA SER A 3 29.81 11.08 0.77
C SER A 3 28.67 11.87 1.45
N PHE A 4 28.20 11.44 2.62
CA PHE A 4 27.05 12.07 3.30
C PHE A 4 27.41 13.36 4.06
N ARG A 5 28.60 13.39 4.70
CA ARG A 5 29.15 14.60 5.34
C ARG A 5 29.40 15.70 4.33
N LEU A 6 29.80 15.33 3.10
CA LEU A 6 29.91 16.29 2.00
C LEU A 6 28.53 16.81 1.56
N SER A 7 27.48 16.01 1.53
CA SER A 7 26.23 16.40 0.87
C SER A 7 25.53 17.62 1.50
N ILE A 8 25.35 17.68 2.82
CA ILE A 8 24.72 18.83 3.52
C ILE A 8 25.67 20.04 3.55
N SER A 9 26.96 19.79 3.73
CA SER A 9 27.99 20.81 3.92
C SER A 9 28.38 21.50 2.60
N VAL A 10 28.53 20.72 1.52
CA VAL A 10 28.66 21.24 0.15
C VAL A 10 27.37 21.98 -0.25
N PHE A 11 26.18 21.52 0.18
CA PHE A 11 24.91 22.21 -0.12
C PHE A 11 24.78 23.57 0.58
N LEU A 12 25.22 23.69 1.83
CA LEU A 12 25.07 24.91 2.63
C LEU A 12 26.12 25.96 2.28
N PHE A 13 27.34 25.54 1.93
CA PHE A 13 28.47 26.45 1.64
C PHE A 13 28.74 26.66 0.15
N GLY A 14 28.26 25.82 -0.76
CA GLY A 14 28.48 25.96 -2.21
C GLY A 14 29.91 25.64 -2.68
N ILE A 15 30.77 25.20 -1.76
CA ILE A 15 32.16 24.75 -1.97
C ILE A 15 32.33 23.50 -1.08
N ILE A 16 33.26 22.59 -1.39
CA ILE A 16 33.66 21.50 -0.47
C ILE A 16 34.30 22.13 0.76
N PRO A 17 33.63 22.18 1.92
CA PRO A 17 34.24 22.71 3.13
C PRO A 17 35.28 21.71 3.63
N SER A 18 36.25 22.16 4.42
CA SER A 18 37.11 21.24 5.16
C SER A 18 36.24 20.28 6.01
N ILE A 19 36.72 19.06 6.21
CA ILE A 19 35.99 17.97 6.91
C ILE A 19 35.47 18.43 8.30
N HIS A 20 36.07 19.45 8.91
CA HIS A 20 35.64 20.03 10.18
C HIS A 20 34.34 20.85 10.08
N VAL A 21 34.16 21.73 9.09
CA VAL A 21 32.95 22.56 8.95
C VAL A 21 31.71 21.69 8.68
N ALA A 22 31.91 20.56 7.99
CA ALA A 22 30.89 19.56 7.75
C ALA A 22 30.46 18.77 9.00
N SER A 23 31.34 18.69 9.99
CA SER A 23 31.10 17.94 11.23
C SER A 23 30.22 18.72 12.21
N CYS A 24 30.19 20.06 12.11
CA CYS A 24 29.42 20.91 13.01
C CYS A 24 27.92 20.92 12.72
N PHE A 25 27.47 20.78 11.46
CA PHE A 25 26.04 20.78 11.14
C PHE A 25 25.28 19.53 11.65
N HIS A 26 25.97 18.41 11.90
CA HIS A 26 25.36 17.23 12.52
C HIS A 26 24.95 17.48 13.98
N LEU A 27 25.56 18.45 14.67
CA LEU A 27 25.21 18.81 16.05
C LEU A 27 23.86 19.56 16.17
N PHE A 28 23.25 19.94 15.04
CA PHE A 28 22.08 20.81 15.02
C PHE A 28 20.89 20.28 14.19
N LEU A 29 20.96 19.03 13.76
CA LEU A 29 19.80 18.32 13.23
C LEU A 29 18.92 17.82 14.40
N CYS A 30 17.63 17.57 14.17
CA CYS A 30 16.76 16.99 15.20
C CYS A 30 17.48 15.79 15.86
N PRO A 31 17.71 15.77 17.19
CA PRO A 31 18.65 14.83 17.82
C PRO A 31 18.38 13.37 17.46
N SER A 32 17.10 13.01 17.35
CA SER A 32 16.62 11.68 16.98
C SER A 32 16.95 11.26 15.53
N PHE A 33 17.20 12.21 14.62
CA PHE A 33 17.47 11.98 13.20
C PHE A 33 18.83 12.53 12.73
N ALA A 34 19.66 13.01 13.65
CA ALA A 34 20.96 13.62 13.36
C ALA A 34 22.08 12.59 13.13
N ALA A 35 21.87 11.34 13.57
CA ALA A 35 22.86 10.28 13.55
C ALA A 35 23.37 10.04 12.10
N PRO A 36 24.69 10.03 11.87
CA PRO A 36 25.25 9.79 10.54
C PRO A 36 24.91 8.37 10.07
N ASP A 37 24.86 8.19 8.75
CA ASP A 37 24.68 6.85 8.18
C ASP A 37 25.85 5.95 8.56
N SER A 38 25.52 4.73 8.96
CA SER A 38 26.47 3.67 9.22
C SER A 38 25.86 2.32 8.85
N ILE A 39 26.72 1.32 8.65
CA ILE A 39 26.28 -0.07 8.39
C ILE A 39 25.34 -0.63 9.46
N THR A 40 25.35 -0.05 10.66
CA THR A 40 24.50 -0.48 11.78
C THR A 40 23.09 0.13 11.76
N ASN A 41 22.87 1.22 11.01
CA ASN A 41 21.60 1.95 11.01
C ASN A 41 20.91 2.06 9.65
N ILE A 42 21.65 1.93 8.54
CA ILE A 42 21.12 1.88 7.17
C ILE A 42 22.05 1.08 6.24
N ILE A 43 21.45 0.24 5.42
CA ILE A 43 22.08 -0.59 4.40
C ILE A 43 21.33 -0.34 3.09
N PHE A 44 22.07 0.04 2.06
CA PHE A 44 21.55 0.22 0.71
C PHE A 44 21.82 -1.02 -0.14
N ASP A 45 21.00 -1.25 -1.16
CA ASP A 45 21.30 -2.28 -2.14
C ASP A 45 22.44 -1.82 -3.06
N SER A 46 23.30 -2.76 -3.46
CA SER A 46 24.59 -2.47 -4.12
C SER A 46 24.52 -2.40 -5.65
N ASP A 47 23.36 -2.64 -6.25
CA ASP A 47 23.23 -2.60 -7.70
C ASP A 47 23.02 -1.16 -8.16
N ILE A 48 24.14 -0.52 -8.51
CA ILE A 48 24.17 0.76 -9.22
C ILE A 48 24.09 0.45 -10.72
N PRO A 49 23.06 0.90 -11.45
CA PRO A 49 23.22 1.26 -12.85
C PRO A 49 23.52 2.75 -12.96
N ASP A 50 24.47 3.08 -13.83
CA ASP A 50 24.90 4.44 -14.18
C ASP A 50 23.72 5.34 -14.60
N SER A 51 23.24 6.23 -13.73
CA SER A 51 22.59 7.46 -14.18
C SER A 51 22.56 8.56 -13.11
N SER A 52 22.50 9.82 -13.55
CA SER A 52 22.90 11.01 -12.80
C SER A 52 21.92 11.50 -11.72
N VAL A 53 20.76 10.87 -11.49
CA VAL A 53 19.87 11.19 -10.36
C VAL A 53 19.00 9.97 -9.97
N GLU A 54 19.59 8.89 -9.46
CA GLU A 54 18.79 7.78 -8.89
C GLU A 54 18.71 7.83 -7.36
N ILE A 55 17.49 7.63 -6.84
CA ILE A 55 17.21 7.59 -5.40
C ILE A 55 17.75 6.26 -4.84
N PRO A 56 18.60 6.27 -3.79
CA PRO A 56 19.16 5.05 -3.23
C PRO A 56 18.10 4.06 -2.73
N VAL A 57 18.22 2.80 -3.14
CA VAL A 57 17.32 1.71 -2.70
C VAL A 57 17.77 1.21 -1.33
N ILE A 58 16.86 1.25 -0.35
CA ILE A 58 17.13 0.83 1.03
C ILE A 58 16.87 -0.67 1.16
N ARG A 59 17.92 -1.43 1.50
CA ARG A 59 17.82 -2.86 1.80
C ARG A 59 17.38 -3.11 3.24
N ALA A 60 17.93 -2.35 4.20
CA ALA A 60 17.54 -2.41 5.60
C ALA A 60 17.85 -1.09 6.30
N ALA A 61 17.05 -0.70 7.29
CA ALA A 61 17.31 0.48 8.10
C ALA A 61 16.56 0.42 9.43
N THR A 62 17.07 1.14 10.42
CA THR A 62 16.30 1.46 11.63
C THR A 62 15.07 2.30 11.26
N VAL A 63 14.02 2.27 12.09
CA VAL A 63 12.79 3.05 11.85
C VAL A 63 13.09 4.55 11.69
N LEU A 64 14.01 5.08 12.49
CA LEU A 64 14.44 6.48 12.41
C LEU A 64 15.06 6.80 11.04
N LYS A 65 15.96 5.94 10.55
CA LYS A 65 16.57 6.10 9.22
C LYS A 65 15.56 5.92 8.08
N LEU A 66 14.58 5.03 8.20
CA LEU A 66 13.49 4.91 7.23
C LEU A 66 12.69 6.21 7.14
N ILE A 67 12.26 6.77 8.28
CA ILE A 67 11.50 8.02 8.32
C ILE A 67 12.36 9.18 7.79
N GLU A 68 13.64 9.24 8.15
CA GLU A 68 14.59 10.22 7.63
C GLU A 68 14.65 10.17 6.10
N ARG A 69 14.75 8.97 5.51
CA ARG A 69 14.88 8.79 4.05
C ARG A 69 13.59 9.06 3.29
N MET A 70 12.45 8.64 3.82
CA MET A 70 11.14 8.96 3.25
C MET A 70 10.82 10.46 3.30
N THR A 71 11.41 11.16 4.27
CA THR A 71 11.28 12.62 4.44
C THR A 71 12.63 13.32 4.23
N TYR A 72 13.46 12.76 3.34
CA TYR A 72 14.80 13.28 3.12
C TYR A 72 14.74 14.69 2.52
N HIS A 73 15.77 15.52 2.64
CA HIS A 73 15.74 16.92 2.18
C HIS A 73 16.24 17.10 0.72
N ALA A 74 16.96 16.13 0.16
CA ALA A 74 17.36 16.18 -1.25
C ALA A 74 16.25 15.68 -2.19
N TYR A 75 15.73 14.47 -1.97
CA TYR A 75 14.73 13.81 -2.82
C TYR A 75 13.48 13.38 -2.02
N PHE A 76 12.40 13.02 -2.73
CA PHE A 76 11.19 12.44 -2.15
C PHE A 76 10.76 11.23 -2.95
N ASP A 77 10.74 10.06 -2.31
CA ASP A 77 10.21 8.86 -2.95
C ASP A 77 8.82 8.51 -2.40
N SER A 78 7.79 8.92 -3.16
CA SER A 78 6.40 8.57 -2.84
C SER A 78 6.14 7.06 -2.92
N LYS A 79 6.87 6.31 -3.75
CA LYS A 79 6.69 4.85 -3.87
C LYS A 79 7.12 4.18 -2.58
N THR A 80 8.31 4.49 -2.06
CA THR A 80 8.78 3.98 -0.75
C THR A 80 7.82 4.33 0.38
N VAL A 81 7.25 5.55 0.41
CA VAL A 81 6.21 5.90 1.39
C VAL A 81 5.00 4.97 1.30
N GLY A 82 4.55 4.62 0.08
CA GLY A 82 3.44 3.69 -0.12
C GLY A 82 3.76 2.30 0.42
N VAL A 83 4.92 1.75 0.05
CA VAL A 83 5.39 0.42 0.50
C VAL A 83 5.55 0.38 2.03
N PHE A 84 6.07 1.45 2.63
CA PHE A 84 6.16 1.58 4.08
C PHE A 84 4.77 1.58 4.72
N LEU A 85 3.84 2.41 4.24
CA LEU A 85 2.47 2.48 4.78
C LEU A 85 1.70 1.15 4.67
N MET A 86 2.06 0.30 3.70
CA MET A 86 1.51 -1.06 3.57
C MET A 86 2.04 -2.04 4.63
N THR A 87 3.25 -1.84 5.17
CA THR A 87 3.99 -2.87 5.93
C THR A 87 4.43 -2.45 7.33
N TYR A 88 4.42 -1.16 7.67
CA TYR A 88 5.02 -0.66 8.92
C TYR A 88 4.43 -1.24 10.20
N ARG A 89 3.15 -1.62 10.18
CA ARG A 89 2.41 -2.18 11.33
C ARG A 89 3.05 -3.43 11.92
N ARG A 90 3.94 -4.09 11.17
CA ARG A 90 4.72 -5.25 11.64
C ARG A 90 5.77 -4.87 12.69
N TYR A 91 6.21 -3.61 12.74
CA TYR A 91 7.34 -3.18 13.56
C TYR A 91 7.17 -1.81 14.23
N ILE A 92 6.13 -1.02 13.90
CA ILE A 92 5.81 0.22 14.62
C ILE A 92 4.29 0.47 14.68
N GLN A 93 3.81 1.00 15.82
CA GLN A 93 2.41 1.35 16.02
C GLN A 93 2.05 2.68 15.35
N PRO A 94 0.80 2.86 14.88
CA PRO A 94 0.36 4.10 14.22
C PRO A 94 0.64 5.37 15.05
N LEU A 95 0.35 5.35 16.35
CA LEU A 95 0.57 6.50 17.23
C LEU A 95 2.07 6.84 17.36
N THR A 96 2.93 5.82 17.54
CA THR A 96 4.38 6.01 17.59
C THR A 96 4.93 6.55 16.26
N LEU A 97 4.41 6.07 15.12
CA LEU A 97 4.78 6.59 13.80
C LEU A 97 4.43 8.09 13.67
N LEU A 98 3.26 8.49 14.15
CA LEU A 98 2.86 9.89 14.16
C LEU A 98 3.80 10.74 15.01
N GLU A 99 4.15 10.30 16.23
CA GLU A 99 5.10 11.04 17.08
C GLU A 99 6.46 11.22 16.38
N LEU A 100 7.01 10.15 15.78
CA LEU A 100 8.27 10.24 15.06
C LEU A 100 8.21 11.21 13.86
N LEU A 101 7.07 11.29 13.17
CA LEU A 101 6.86 12.24 12.08
C LEU A 101 6.76 13.69 12.60
N ILE A 102 6.15 13.90 13.76
CA ILE A 102 6.08 15.21 14.41
C ILE A 102 7.47 15.65 14.87
N ASP A 103 8.24 14.76 15.48
CA ASP A 103 9.65 15.01 15.83
C ASP A 103 10.48 15.35 14.60
N ARG A 104 10.24 14.66 13.47
CA ARG A 104 10.89 14.94 12.19
C ARG A 104 10.48 16.30 11.60
N PHE A 105 9.24 16.74 11.82
CA PHE A 105 8.74 18.04 11.38
C PHE A 105 9.35 19.21 12.18
N ASN A 106 9.55 19.00 13.48
CA ASN A 106 10.10 19.97 14.42
C ASN A 106 11.63 20.07 14.32
N VAL A 107 12.12 20.52 13.16
CA VAL A 107 13.56 20.71 12.93
C VAL A 107 14.09 21.87 13.78
N PRO A 108 15.02 21.62 14.73
CA PRO A 108 15.62 22.68 15.55
C PRO A 108 16.47 23.61 14.67
N GLU A 109 16.59 24.86 15.09
CA GLU A 109 17.46 25.82 14.40
C GLU A 109 18.87 25.75 15.00
N PRO A 110 19.92 25.61 14.18
CA PRO A 110 21.31 25.68 14.64
C PRO A 110 21.64 27.08 15.18
N ASP A 111 22.69 27.17 15.99
CA ASP A 111 23.31 28.45 16.27
C ASP A 111 24.07 28.93 15.02
N PHE A 112 23.42 29.82 14.25
CA PHE A 112 23.99 30.37 13.03
C PHE A 112 25.16 31.31 13.28
N ALA A 113 25.27 31.90 14.48
CA ALA A 113 26.37 32.79 14.82
C ALA A 113 27.66 31.98 15.01
N GLU A 114 27.60 30.91 15.80
CA GLU A 114 28.74 30.00 16.00
C GLU A 114 29.19 29.37 14.67
N ALA A 115 28.24 28.92 13.85
CA ALA A 115 28.53 28.34 12.53
C ALA A 115 29.19 29.36 11.57
N ALA A 116 28.81 30.64 11.65
CA ALA A 116 29.37 31.69 10.84
C ALA A 116 30.79 32.08 11.26
N GLU A 117 31.07 32.13 12.56
CA GLU A 117 32.42 32.36 13.09
C GLU A 117 33.39 31.28 12.60
N GLN A 118 33.01 30.01 12.73
CA GLN A 118 33.83 28.88 12.26
C GLN A 118 34.07 28.91 10.74
N ALA A 119 33.04 29.29 9.97
CA ALA A 119 33.15 29.42 8.51
C ALA A 119 34.09 30.57 8.11
N SER A 120 34.01 31.72 8.80
CA SER A 120 34.87 32.88 8.52
C SER A 120 36.35 32.57 8.76
N VAL A 121 36.67 31.81 9.82
CA VAL A 121 38.04 31.39 10.16
C VAL A 121 38.60 30.39 9.15
N THR A 122 37.75 29.52 8.59
CA THR A 122 38.20 28.38 7.76
C THR A 122 38.22 28.70 6.27
N ALA A 123 37.35 29.59 5.79
CA ALA A 123 37.14 29.85 4.36
C ALA A 123 37.81 31.13 3.84
N GLY A 124 38.38 31.98 4.71
CA GLY A 124 39.00 33.25 4.30
C GLY A 124 38.02 34.19 3.57
N GLU A 125 36.72 34.07 3.85
CA GLU A 125 35.69 34.88 3.20
C GLU A 125 35.78 36.35 3.65
N ILE A 126 35.63 37.27 2.69
CA ILE A 126 35.70 38.73 2.90
C ILE A 126 34.43 39.26 3.61
N ASP A 127 33.37 38.46 3.66
CA ASP A 127 32.08 38.85 4.23
C ASP A 127 32.09 38.84 5.77
N SER A 128 31.39 39.82 6.38
CA SER A 128 31.19 39.88 7.83
C SER A 128 30.49 38.62 8.36
N PRO A 129 30.86 38.09 9.55
CA PRO A 129 30.21 36.92 10.17
C PRO A 129 28.69 37.03 10.25
N ILE A 130 28.14 38.23 10.44
CA ILE A 130 26.69 38.48 10.47
C ILE A 130 26.05 38.15 9.12
N THR A 131 26.68 38.57 8.01
CA THR A 131 26.20 38.30 6.65
C THR A 131 26.24 36.81 6.34
N ILE A 132 27.27 36.10 6.81
CA ILE A 132 27.41 34.65 6.68
C ILE A 132 26.31 33.92 7.48
N ALA A 133 26.07 34.31 8.73
CA ALA A 133 25.03 33.74 9.58
C ALA A 133 23.63 33.86 8.94
N VAL A 134 23.28 35.05 8.44
CA VAL A 134 22.00 35.28 7.75
C VAL A 134 21.87 34.44 6.48
N ARG A 135 22.97 34.28 5.72
CA ARG A 135 22.99 33.45 4.50
C ARG A 135 22.78 31.97 4.84
N LEU A 136 23.46 31.47 5.86
CA LEU A 136 23.32 30.10 6.37
C LEU A 136 21.90 29.83 6.87
N GLU A 137 21.35 30.76 7.65
CA GLU A 137 19.96 30.69 8.14
C GLU A 137 18.96 30.59 6.99
N LYS A 138 19.07 31.49 6.00
CA LYS A 138 18.18 31.50 4.84
C LYS A 138 18.27 30.21 4.03
N ARG A 139 19.48 29.68 3.81
CA ARG A 139 19.70 28.39 3.11
C ARG A 139 19.14 27.23 3.92
N PHE A 140 19.43 27.14 5.22
CA PHE A 140 18.91 26.07 6.08
C PHE A 140 17.39 26.03 6.10
N ARG A 141 16.75 27.19 6.30
CA ARG A 141 15.28 27.31 6.33
C ARG A 141 14.65 26.91 5.00
N SER A 142 15.22 27.33 3.87
CA SER A 142 14.64 27.08 2.54
C SER A 142 14.95 25.68 1.98
N MET A 143 16.18 25.19 2.15
CA MET A 143 16.67 23.99 1.50
C MET A 143 16.58 22.73 2.37
N TYR A 144 16.57 22.88 3.70
CA TYR A 144 16.45 21.76 4.62
C TYR A 144 15.09 21.76 5.33
N LYS A 145 14.88 22.70 6.27
CA LYS A 145 13.71 22.71 7.17
C LYS A 145 12.40 22.68 6.41
N ARG A 146 12.21 23.59 5.45
CA ARG A 146 10.97 23.65 4.64
C ARG A 146 10.73 22.39 3.82
N ARG A 147 11.78 21.79 3.23
CA ARG A 147 11.64 20.58 2.41
C ARG A 147 11.27 19.36 3.26
N VAL A 148 11.89 19.20 4.42
CA VAL A 148 11.56 18.15 5.39
C VAL A 148 10.12 18.30 5.86
N GLN A 149 9.73 19.50 6.31
CA GLN A 149 8.36 19.80 6.75
C GLN A 149 7.32 19.49 5.67
N TYR A 150 7.56 19.92 4.44
CA TYR A 150 6.66 19.64 3.32
C TYR A 150 6.53 18.13 3.04
N ARG A 151 7.64 17.38 3.14
CA ARG A 151 7.65 15.93 2.91
C ARG A 151 6.98 15.14 4.03
N VAL A 152 7.12 15.58 5.28
CA VAL A 152 6.33 15.03 6.39
C VAL A 152 4.84 15.26 6.15
N LEU A 153 4.42 16.47 5.76
CA LEU A 153 3.00 16.72 5.48
C LEU A 153 2.51 15.91 4.27
N ASN A 154 3.33 15.72 3.22
CA ASN A 154 2.96 14.85 2.09
C ASN A 154 2.83 13.39 2.49
N PHE A 155 3.70 12.90 3.37
CA PHE A 155 3.57 11.58 3.97
C PHE A 155 2.22 11.47 4.68
N LEU A 156 1.89 12.42 5.56
CA LEU A 156 0.62 12.45 6.29
C LEU A 156 -0.58 12.53 5.34
N ILE A 157 -0.51 13.35 4.29
CA ILE A 157 -1.55 13.44 3.25
C ILE A 157 -1.78 12.08 2.61
N LYS A 158 -0.71 11.38 2.20
CA LYS A 158 -0.83 10.04 1.60
C LYS A 158 -1.46 9.06 2.58
N TRP A 159 -1.08 9.14 3.84
CA TRP A 159 -1.59 8.28 4.90
C TRP A 159 -3.09 8.50 5.18
N VAL A 160 -3.55 9.76 5.27
CA VAL A 160 -4.96 10.06 5.59
C VAL A 160 -5.89 10.01 4.38
N LYS A 161 -5.40 10.31 3.17
CA LYS A 161 -6.24 10.33 1.95
C LYS A 161 -6.56 8.94 1.44
N ASP A 162 -5.63 8.00 1.58
CA ASP A 162 -5.85 6.62 1.18
C ASP A 162 -7.01 6.00 1.97
N PRO A 163 -8.05 5.45 1.31
CA PRO A 163 -9.19 4.84 2.00
C PRO A 163 -8.81 3.68 2.91
N SER A 164 -7.88 2.84 2.47
CA SER A 164 -7.50 1.61 3.13
C SER A 164 -6.68 1.90 4.38
N PHE A 165 -5.65 2.75 4.27
CA PHE A 165 -4.85 3.14 5.44
C PHE A 165 -5.67 3.91 6.47
N TYR A 166 -6.59 4.77 6.01
CA TYR A 166 -7.45 5.51 6.92
C TYR A 166 -8.41 4.60 7.69
N LYS A 167 -9.08 3.66 7.00
CA LYS A 167 -10.01 2.70 7.63
C LYS A 167 -9.28 1.84 8.67
N LEU A 168 -8.01 1.52 8.41
CA LEU A 168 -7.22 0.64 9.28
C LEU A 168 -6.58 1.37 10.46
N ASP A 169 -6.00 2.56 10.27
CA ASP A 169 -5.23 3.24 11.32
C ASP A 169 -5.98 4.39 11.96
N ILE A 170 -6.56 5.25 11.13
CA ILE A 170 -6.99 6.59 11.55
C ILE A 170 -8.42 6.55 12.09
N LEU A 171 -9.34 5.91 11.38
CA LEU A 171 -10.76 5.82 11.75
C LEU A 171 -11.02 5.06 13.07
N PRO A 172 -10.36 3.94 13.40
CA PRO A 172 -10.60 3.26 14.67
C PRO A 172 -9.87 3.91 15.85
N ASN A 173 -8.76 4.61 15.63
CA ASN A 173 -7.92 5.13 16.71
C ASN A 173 -8.21 6.61 17.03
N GLN A 174 -9.01 6.85 18.07
CA GLN A 174 -9.37 8.20 18.51
C GLN A 174 -8.15 9.03 18.97
N ALA A 175 -7.27 8.45 19.78
CA ALA A 175 -6.07 9.13 20.27
C ALA A 175 -5.16 9.59 19.14
N LEU A 176 -5.01 8.77 18.09
CA LEU A 176 -4.25 9.14 16.88
C LEU A 176 -4.86 10.35 16.16
N ARG A 177 -6.19 10.39 16.01
CA ARG A 177 -6.88 11.52 15.37
C ARG A 177 -6.73 12.80 16.17
N GLU A 178 -6.95 12.75 17.47
CA GLU A 178 -6.82 13.91 18.37
C GLU A 178 -5.39 14.45 18.36
N ARG A 179 -4.40 13.55 18.45
CA ARG A 179 -2.99 13.93 18.41
C ARG A 179 -2.60 14.57 17.08
N LEU A 180 -3.06 14.01 15.97
CA LEU A 180 -2.83 14.56 14.63
C LEU A 180 -3.50 15.94 14.50
N TRP A 181 -4.73 16.10 14.99
CA TRP A 181 -5.42 17.38 14.97
C TRP A 181 -4.67 18.46 15.75
N LYS A 182 -4.26 18.15 16.99
CA LYS A 182 -3.44 19.04 17.83
C LYS A 182 -2.12 19.42 17.16
N PHE A 183 -1.47 18.48 16.48
CA PHE A 183 -0.28 18.78 15.68
C PHE A 183 -0.60 19.78 14.56
N LEU A 184 -1.66 19.56 13.78
CA LEU A 184 -2.05 20.48 12.70
C LEU A 184 -2.38 21.90 13.20
N ASP A 185 -2.93 22.03 14.42
CA ASP A 185 -3.20 23.33 15.05
C ASP A 185 -1.90 24.06 15.46
N SER A 186 -0.83 23.32 15.76
CA SER A 186 0.48 23.90 16.06
C SER A 186 1.29 24.33 14.82
N VAL A 187 0.88 23.92 13.61
CA VAL A 187 1.59 24.27 12.37
C VAL A 187 1.25 25.69 11.95
N ASP A 188 2.05 26.66 12.42
CA ASP A 188 1.96 28.06 12.01
C ASP A 188 2.91 28.35 10.84
N ALA A 189 2.42 28.14 9.60
CA ALA A 189 3.14 28.55 8.41
C ALA A 189 2.19 28.80 7.23
N ARG A 190 2.12 30.05 6.76
CA ARG A 190 1.36 30.43 5.55
C ARG A 190 1.69 29.54 4.35
N ASN A 191 2.94 29.13 4.22
CA ASN A 191 3.43 28.31 3.10
C ASN A 191 3.01 26.83 3.16
N LEU A 192 2.49 26.34 4.29
CA LEU A 192 2.07 24.95 4.49
C LEU A 192 0.54 24.82 4.66
N ALA A 193 -0.18 25.95 4.62
CA ALA A 193 -1.62 26.00 4.89
C ALA A 193 -2.44 25.05 4.00
N ASN A 194 -2.09 24.94 2.72
CA ASN A 194 -2.78 24.04 1.78
C ASN A 194 -2.60 22.55 2.16
N ASN A 195 -1.40 22.15 2.59
CA ASN A 195 -1.15 20.78 3.03
C ASN A 195 -1.95 20.46 4.30
N VAL A 196 -1.94 21.38 5.27
CA VAL A 196 -2.70 21.26 6.52
C VAL A 196 -4.21 21.17 6.23
N ALA A 197 -4.73 22.04 5.37
CA ALA A 197 -6.14 22.02 4.96
C ALA A 197 -6.54 20.69 4.29
N ASN A 198 -5.68 20.14 3.44
CA ASN A 198 -5.90 18.83 2.80
C ASN A 198 -5.99 17.68 3.81
N ILE A 199 -5.14 17.68 4.83
CA ILE A 199 -5.18 16.67 5.90
C ILE A 199 -6.47 16.84 6.70
N ARG A 200 -6.79 18.06 7.15
CA ARG A 200 -8.02 18.37 7.91
C ARG A 200 -9.28 17.95 7.15
N LYS A 201 -9.34 18.22 5.84
CA LYS A 201 -10.45 17.79 4.97
C LYS A 201 -10.66 16.28 5.02
N SER A 202 -9.57 15.52 4.91
CA SER A 202 -9.60 14.04 4.96
C SER A 202 -10.05 13.50 6.33
N LEU A 203 -9.67 14.19 7.42
CA LEU A 203 -10.06 13.85 8.79
C LEU A 203 -11.54 14.18 9.09
N ARG A 204 -12.13 15.16 8.41
CA ARG A 204 -13.57 15.47 8.50
C ARG A 204 -14.45 14.48 7.73
N GLY A 205 -13.84 13.59 6.95
CA GLY A 205 -14.57 12.59 6.16
C GLY A 205 -14.87 13.02 4.71
N ASP A 206 -14.43 14.20 4.29
CA ASP A 206 -14.61 14.70 2.91
C ASP A 206 -13.71 13.92 1.93
N ARG A 207 -14.20 12.77 1.49
CA ARG A 207 -13.49 11.87 0.55
C ARG A 207 -14.18 11.84 -0.80
N ILE A 208 -13.42 12.10 -1.86
CA ILE A 208 -13.90 11.90 -3.23
C ILE A 208 -13.93 10.39 -3.48
N ARG A 209 -15.13 9.80 -3.61
CA ARG A 209 -15.29 8.43 -4.12
C ARG A 209 -15.24 8.51 -5.64
N LEU A 210 -14.13 8.07 -6.23
CA LEU A 210 -14.08 7.88 -7.67
C LEU A 210 -14.89 6.63 -7.99
N ARG A 211 -16.07 6.78 -8.59
CA ARG A 211 -16.83 5.65 -9.13
C ARG A 211 -16.31 5.42 -10.54
N GLN A 212 -15.58 4.33 -10.76
CA GLN A 212 -15.20 3.95 -12.11
C GLN A 212 -16.47 3.60 -12.87
N THR A 213 -16.83 4.43 -13.84
CA THR A 213 -17.89 4.13 -14.81
C THR A 213 -17.22 3.43 -15.99
N ILE A 214 -17.65 2.21 -16.30
CA ILE A 214 -17.22 1.50 -17.50
C ILE A 214 -18.18 1.87 -18.62
N GLU A 215 -17.68 2.40 -19.73
CA GLU A 215 -18.46 2.76 -20.93
C GLU A 215 -18.73 1.56 -21.85
N GLN A 216 -18.92 0.37 -21.29
CA GLN A 216 -19.20 -0.84 -22.05
C GLN A 216 -20.68 -1.20 -21.87
N LEU A 217 -21.39 -1.43 -22.98
CA LEU A 217 -22.73 -1.97 -22.92
C LEU A 217 -22.70 -3.39 -22.33
N PRO A 218 -23.66 -3.75 -21.46
CA PRO A 218 -23.78 -5.12 -20.98
C PRO A 218 -24.03 -6.06 -22.16
N PRO A 219 -23.59 -7.33 -22.06
CA PRO A 219 -23.91 -8.33 -23.08
C PRO A 219 -25.42 -8.48 -23.23
N GLU A 220 -25.85 -8.99 -24.39
CA GLU A 220 -27.28 -9.27 -24.62
C GLU A 220 -27.85 -10.16 -23.49
N PRO A 221 -29.04 -9.83 -22.96
CA PRO A 221 -29.69 -10.63 -21.95
C PRO A 221 -29.91 -12.06 -22.46
N LEU A 222 -29.48 -13.04 -21.67
CA LEU A 222 -29.80 -14.44 -21.93
C LEU A 222 -31.18 -14.77 -21.36
N ASP A 223 -31.87 -15.71 -22.01
CA ASP A 223 -33.01 -16.36 -21.41
C ASP A 223 -32.55 -17.17 -20.19
N LEU A 224 -33.07 -16.83 -19.00
CA LEU A 224 -32.76 -17.52 -17.74
C LEU A 224 -33.44 -18.89 -17.64
N GLY A 225 -34.20 -19.30 -18.65
CA GLY A 225 -34.90 -20.57 -18.70
C GLY A 225 -36.07 -20.58 -17.71
N LEU A 226 -36.07 -21.56 -16.80
CA LEU A 226 -37.19 -21.80 -15.87
C LEU A 226 -37.08 -21.04 -14.54
N VAL A 227 -36.05 -20.20 -14.37
CA VAL A 227 -35.81 -19.51 -13.10
C VAL A 227 -36.68 -18.25 -13.03
N THR A 228 -37.70 -18.29 -12.17
CA THR A 228 -38.61 -17.15 -11.96
C THR A 228 -38.37 -16.44 -10.62
N CYS A 229 -37.88 -17.19 -9.63
CA CYS A 229 -37.48 -16.66 -8.33
C CYS A 229 -36.12 -17.23 -7.88
N PRO A 230 -35.42 -16.58 -6.93
CA PRO A 230 -34.11 -17.04 -6.44
C PRO A 230 -34.09 -18.49 -5.93
N GLU A 231 -35.20 -18.98 -5.39
CA GLU A 231 -35.35 -20.33 -4.86
C GLU A 231 -35.34 -21.41 -5.95
N ASP A 232 -35.64 -21.04 -7.21
CA ASP A 232 -35.66 -21.95 -8.36
C ASP A 232 -34.26 -22.24 -8.92
N VAL A 233 -33.25 -21.48 -8.48
CA VAL A 233 -31.88 -21.56 -8.99
C VAL A 233 -31.27 -22.91 -8.64
N LYS A 234 -31.16 -23.77 -9.65
CA LYS A 234 -30.50 -25.08 -9.59
C LYS A 234 -29.47 -25.18 -10.70
N LEU A 235 -28.43 -25.98 -10.47
CA LEU A 235 -27.38 -26.23 -11.47
C LEU A 235 -27.98 -26.67 -12.81
N ALA A 236 -29.07 -27.43 -12.83
CA ALA A 236 -29.76 -27.92 -14.03
C ALA A 236 -30.79 -26.96 -14.67
N ASN A 237 -31.18 -25.88 -14.00
CA ASN A 237 -32.30 -25.04 -14.48
C ASN A 237 -31.85 -23.69 -15.03
N VAL A 238 -30.63 -23.25 -14.68
CA VAL A 238 -30.06 -21.97 -15.13
C VAL A 238 -29.26 -22.20 -16.41
N HIS A 239 -29.24 -21.22 -17.32
CA HIS A 239 -28.34 -21.21 -18.46
C HIS A 239 -26.87 -21.16 -17.97
N PRO A 240 -25.98 -22.09 -18.39
CA PRO A 240 -24.64 -22.23 -17.81
C PRO A 240 -23.79 -20.96 -17.96
N LEU A 241 -23.86 -20.28 -19.11
CA LEU A 241 -23.18 -19.00 -19.31
C LEU A 241 -23.65 -17.90 -18.35
N GLU A 242 -24.94 -17.83 -18.04
CA GLU A 242 -25.46 -16.78 -17.15
C GLU A 242 -25.11 -17.08 -15.69
N LEU A 243 -25.18 -18.35 -15.28
CA LEU A 243 -24.68 -18.77 -13.97
C LEU A 243 -23.19 -18.42 -13.81
N ALA A 244 -22.36 -18.73 -14.82
CA ALA A 244 -20.94 -18.42 -14.79
C ALA A 244 -20.68 -16.90 -14.74
N ARG A 245 -21.43 -16.08 -15.50
CA ARG A 245 -21.33 -14.61 -15.46
C ARG A 245 -21.63 -14.06 -14.07
N GLN A 246 -22.74 -14.48 -13.47
CA GLN A 246 -23.15 -13.98 -12.15
C GLN A 246 -22.18 -14.40 -11.03
N ILE A 247 -21.70 -15.64 -11.06
CA ILE A 247 -20.65 -16.10 -10.13
C ILE A 247 -19.38 -15.28 -10.32
N THR A 248 -18.94 -15.06 -11.57
CA THR A 248 -17.74 -14.28 -11.87
C THR A 248 -17.85 -12.83 -11.38
N LEU A 249 -19.00 -12.19 -11.56
CA LEU A 249 -19.24 -10.83 -11.05
C LEU A 249 -19.19 -10.79 -9.51
N HIS A 250 -19.78 -11.78 -8.85
CA HIS A 250 -19.80 -11.85 -7.39
C HIS A 250 -18.40 -12.14 -6.81
N GLU A 251 -17.67 -13.07 -7.40
CA GLU A 251 -16.29 -13.37 -7.01
C GLU A 251 -15.37 -12.19 -7.24
N TRP A 252 -15.53 -11.48 -8.36
CA TRP A 252 -14.81 -10.23 -8.61
C TRP A 252 -15.11 -9.18 -7.54
N GLU A 253 -16.38 -9.02 -7.14
CA GLU A 253 -16.75 -8.11 -6.07
C GLU A 253 -16.09 -8.48 -4.73
N LEU A 254 -16.04 -9.76 -4.39
CA LEU A 254 -15.36 -10.23 -3.18
C LEU A 254 -13.84 -10.03 -3.27
N TYR A 255 -13.23 -10.42 -4.39
CA TYR A 255 -11.80 -10.30 -4.65
C TYR A 255 -11.32 -8.85 -4.64
N SER A 256 -12.03 -7.96 -5.32
CA SER A 256 -11.67 -6.53 -5.44
C SER A 256 -11.73 -5.76 -4.11
N ARG A 257 -12.41 -6.31 -3.10
CA ARG A 257 -12.45 -5.76 -1.74
C ARG A 257 -11.28 -6.21 -0.86
N ILE A 258 -10.51 -7.22 -1.29
CA ILE A 258 -9.38 -7.73 -0.51
C ILE A 258 -8.26 -6.70 -0.53
N GLU A 259 -7.91 -6.22 0.65
CA GLU A 259 -6.86 -5.22 0.82
C GLU A 259 -5.52 -5.88 1.18
N PHE A 260 -4.40 -5.25 0.81
CA PHE A 260 -3.07 -5.82 1.07
C PHE A 260 -2.81 -6.15 2.55
N TRP A 261 -3.38 -5.38 3.49
CA TRP A 261 -3.19 -5.62 4.91
C TRP A 261 -3.80 -6.95 5.38
N GLU A 262 -4.75 -7.52 4.64
CA GLU A 262 -5.36 -8.83 4.91
C GLU A 262 -4.46 -10.00 4.52
N VAL A 263 -3.48 -9.76 3.64
CA VAL A 263 -2.60 -10.79 3.06
C VAL A 263 -1.11 -10.57 3.37
N ASN A 264 -0.77 -9.58 4.19
CA ASN A 264 0.63 -9.22 4.50
C ASN A 264 1.33 -10.16 5.52
N GLY A 265 0.72 -11.31 5.84
CA GLY A 265 1.30 -12.35 6.70
C GLY A 265 1.20 -12.09 8.20
N GLN A 266 0.37 -11.16 8.67
CA GLN A 266 0.03 -11.04 10.09
C GLN A 266 -1.07 -12.05 10.45
N GLU A 267 -0.69 -13.29 10.79
CA GLU A 267 -1.61 -14.40 11.11
C GLU A 267 -2.65 -14.09 12.21
N LYS A 268 -2.41 -13.06 13.02
CA LYS A 268 -3.27 -12.70 14.17
C LYS A 268 -4.62 -12.09 13.78
N VAL A 269 -4.77 -11.57 12.56
CA VAL A 269 -6.03 -10.96 12.11
C VAL A 269 -6.46 -11.63 10.82
N LYS A 270 -7.51 -12.46 10.88
CA LYS A 270 -8.16 -12.97 9.67
C LYS A 270 -8.81 -11.80 8.93
N GLY A 271 -8.32 -11.50 7.73
CA GLY A 271 -8.90 -10.47 6.88
C GLY A 271 -10.36 -10.79 6.54
N PRO A 272 -11.32 -9.90 6.83
CA PRO A 272 -12.74 -10.18 6.64
C PRO A 272 -13.12 -10.36 5.16
N ASN A 273 -12.47 -9.63 4.24
CA ASN A 273 -12.77 -9.74 2.82
C ASN A 273 -12.12 -11.00 2.23
N LEU A 274 -10.88 -11.31 2.65
CA LEU A 274 -10.23 -12.56 2.26
C LEU A 274 -11.05 -13.77 2.74
N GLN A 275 -11.51 -13.74 4.00
CA GLN A 275 -12.36 -14.80 4.54
C GLN A 275 -13.68 -14.91 3.78
N ALA A 276 -14.35 -13.79 3.47
CA ALA A 276 -15.58 -13.80 2.68
C ALA A 276 -15.38 -14.42 1.28
N SER A 277 -14.27 -14.10 0.60
CA SER A 277 -13.90 -14.71 -0.68
C SER A 277 -13.68 -16.22 -0.56
N LEU A 278 -12.95 -16.66 0.47
CA LEU A 278 -12.71 -18.09 0.75
C LEU A 278 -14.00 -18.84 1.11
N ASP A 279 -14.88 -18.24 1.92
CA ASP A 279 -16.14 -18.85 2.34
C ASP A 279 -17.08 -19.04 1.13
N PHE A 280 -17.17 -18.03 0.27
CA PHE A 280 -17.93 -18.13 -0.98
C PHE A 280 -17.38 -19.23 -1.89
N SER A 281 -16.05 -19.28 -2.06
CA SER A 281 -15.39 -20.30 -2.88
C SER A 281 -15.70 -21.72 -2.41
N ASN A 282 -15.61 -21.94 -1.09
CA ASN A 282 -15.98 -23.22 -0.49
C ASN A 282 -17.46 -23.53 -0.70
N LYS A 283 -18.35 -22.52 -0.57
CA LYS A 283 -19.78 -22.70 -0.78
C LYS A 283 -20.11 -23.13 -2.21
N ILE A 284 -19.50 -22.51 -3.24
CA ILE A 284 -19.70 -22.90 -4.64
C ILE A 284 -19.22 -24.33 -4.86
N LYS A 285 -17.97 -24.64 -4.48
CA LYS A 285 -17.44 -26.01 -4.59
C LYS A 285 -18.40 -27.04 -3.97
N TRP A 286 -18.84 -26.82 -2.73
CA TRP A 286 -19.73 -27.78 -2.05
C TRP A 286 -21.13 -27.84 -2.64
N TRP A 287 -21.66 -26.73 -3.16
CA TRP A 287 -22.93 -26.72 -3.88
C TRP A 287 -22.87 -27.51 -5.18
N LEU A 288 -21.75 -27.45 -5.91
CA LEU A 288 -21.52 -28.27 -7.10
C LEU A 288 -21.42 -29.77 -6.75
N VAL A 289 -20.65 -30.11 -5.71
CA VAL A 289 -20.57 -31.50 -5.20
C VAL A 289 -21.95 -32.00 -4.80
N TYR A 290 -22.71 -31.21 -4.03
CA TYR A 290 -24.05 -31.56 -3.60
C TYR A 290 -24.99 -31.80 -4.80
N SER A 291 -24.93 -30.93 -5.81
CA SER A 291 -25.77 -31.06 -7.01
C SER A 291 -25.50 -32.34 -7.79
N ILE A 292 -24.23 -32.78 -7.86
CA ILE A 292 -23.86 -34.08 -8.46
C ILE A 292 -24.35 -35.25 -7.60
N MET A 293 -24.12 -35.18 -6.28
CA MET A 293 -24.40 -36.29 -5.37
C MET A 293 -25.90 -36.51 -5.11
N MET A 294 -26.73 -35.48 -5.28
CA MET A 294 -28.19 -35.57 -5.17
C MET A 294 -28.88 -36.07 -6.43
N ALA A 295 -28.14 -36.27 -7.52
CA ALA A 295 -28.66 -36.90 -8.73
C ALA A 295 -28.64 -38.43 -8.58
N ASP A 296 -29.79 -38.99 -8.21
CA ASP A 296 -29.94 -40.42 -7.91
C ASP A 296 -29.67 -41.29 -9.15
N HIS A 297 -30.32 -40.96 -10.27
CA HIS A 297 -30.17 -41.71 -11.52
C HIS A 297 -28.83 -41.39 -12.21
N LEU A 298 -28.29 -42.39 -12.91
CA LEU A 298 -27.03 -42.23 -13.63
C LEU A 298 -27.11 -41.13 -14.69
N GLU A 299 -28.20 -41.08 -15.46
CA GLU A 299 -28.43 -40.09 -16.52
C GLU A 299 -28.44 -38.66 -15.96
N ASP A 300 -29.20 -38.41 -14.90
CA ASP A 300 -29.25 -37.12 -14.23
C ASP A 300 -27.85 -36.69 -13.74
N ARG A 301 -27.09 -37.64 -13.18
CA ARG A 301 -25.75 -37.37 -12.66
C ARG A 301 -24.74 -37.06 -13.76
N LEU A 302 -24.86 -37.71 -14.93
CA LEU A 302 -24.06 -37.37 -16.12
C LEU A 302 -24.32 -35.93 -16.55
N VAL A 303 -25.59 -35.51 -16.59
CA VAL A 303 -25.97 -34.13 -16.91
C VAL A 303 -25.37 -33.15 -15.90
N MET A 304 -25.42 -33.44 -14.60
CA MET A 304 -24.84 -32.56 -13.58
C MET A 304 -23.32 -32.44 -13.74
N MET A 305 -22.60 -33.55 -13.94
CA MET A 305 -21.16 -33.52 -14.13
C MET A 305 -20.75 -32.79 -15.41
N GLN A 306 -21.48 -32.99 -16.52
CA GLN A 306 -21.26 -32.23 -17.76
C GLN A 306 -21.46 -30.73 -17.52
N ARG A 307 -22.52 -30.32 -16.82
CA ARG A 307 -22.74 -28.91 -16.48
C ARG A 307 -21.62 -28.32 -15.64
N VAL A 308 -21.04 -29.07 -14.70
CA VAL A 308 -19.86 -28.60 -13.94
C VAL A 308 -18.64 -28.42 -14.85
N ALA A 309 -18.43 -29.32 -15.82
CA ALA A 309 -17.37 -29.19 -16.81
C ALA A 309 -17.58 -27.98 -17.74
N ASP A 310 -18.81 -27.76 -18.20
CA ASP A 310 -19.17 -26.59 -19.02
C ASP A 310 -18.90 -25.28 -18.25
N LEU A 311 -19.28 -25.22 -16.97
CA LEU A 311 -18.96 -24.08 -16.10
C LEU A 311 -17.45 -23.85 -15.99
N ALA A 312 -16.64 -24.91 -15.83
CA ALA A 312 -15.19 -24.78 -15.77
C ALA A 312 -14.62 -24.12 -17.04
N ILE A 313 -15.08 -24.56 -18.22
CA ILE A 313 -14.69 -23.98 -19.51
C ILE A 313 -15.10 -22.51 -19.60
N LEU A 314 -16.34 -22.19 -19.22
CA LEU A 314 -16.86 -20.82 -19.23
C LEU A 314 -16.09 -19.90 -18.26
N PHE A 315 -15.76 -20.38 -17.06
CA PHE A 315 -14.94 -19.65 -16.11
C PHE A 315 -13.54 -19.34 -16.67
N GLU A 316 -12.90 -20.33 -17.31
CA GLU A 316 -11.59 -20.14 -17.96
C GLU A 316 -11.67 -19.09 -19.09
N GLN A 317 -12.71 -19.15 -19.94
CA GLN A 317 -12.94 -18.17 -21.01
C GLN A 317 -13.13 -16.73 -20.49
N MET A 318 -13.68 -16.56 -19.29
CA MET A 318 -13.88 -15.26 -18.64
C MET A 318 -12.69 -14.84 -17.78
N ASN A 319 -11.59 -15.59 -17.77
CA ASN A 319 -10.45 -15.42 -16.85
C ASN A 319 -10.83 -15.50 -15.36
N ASN A 320 -11.93 -16.18 -15.04
CA ASN A 320 -12.28 -16.52 -13.67
C ASN A 320 -11.54 -17.79 -13.24
N LEU A 321 -10.26 -17.64 -12.89
CA LEU A 321 -9.43 -18.77 -12.46
C LEU A 321 -9.89 -19.39 -11.14
N GLN A 322 -10.54 -18.60 -10.28
CA GLN A 322 -11.08 -19.08 -9.01
C GLN A 322 -12.26 -20.03 -9.25
N GLY A 323 -13.29 -19.60 -9.99
CA GLY A 323 -14.42 -20.44 -10.38
C GLY A 323 -14.00 -21.71 -11.12
N PHE A 324 -12.98 -21.63 -11.99
CA PHE A 324 -12.40 -22.81 -12.64
C PHE A 324 -11.84 -23.82 -11.62
N GLN A 325 -11.05 -23.36 -10.64
CA GLN A 325 -10.51 -24.24 -9.61
C GLN A 325 -11.61 -24.81 -8.70
N GLU A 326 -12.67 -24.08 -8.43
CA GLU A 326 -13.81 -24.56 -7.65
C GLU A 326 -14.56 -25.69 -8.36
N ALA A 327 -14.86 -25.53 -9.66
CA ALA A 327 -15.48 -26.56 -10.48
C ALA A 327 -14.59 -27.81 -10.58
N ARG A 328 -13.28 -27.61 -10.84
CA ARG A 328 -12.29 -28.69 -10.86
C ARG A 328 -12.18 -29.40 -9.51
N ALA A 329 -12.16 -28.65 -8.40
CA ALA A 329 -12.09 -29.21 -7.06
C ALA A 329 -13.37 -29.96 -6.67
N ALA A 330 -14.54 -29.56 -7.20
CA ALA A 330 -15.78 -30.30 -7.02
C ALA A 330 -15.72 -31.67 -7.71
N LEU A 331 -15.28 -31.73 -8.97
CA LEU A 331 -15.09 -32.99 -9.70
C LEU A 331 -14.05 -33.89 -9.04
N LEU A 332 -12.93 -33.34 -8.58
CA LEU A 332 -11.86 -34.11 -7.92
C LEU A 332 -12.12 -34.40 -6.43
N SER A 333 -13.25 -33.96 -5.89
CA SER A 333 -13.59 -34.21 -4.48
C SER A 333 -13.82 -35.70 -4.21
N SER A 334 -13.50 -36.18 -3.01
CA SER A 334 -13.66 -37.60 -2.65
C SER A 334 -15.05 -38.19 -2.93
N PRO A 335 -16.17 -37.50 -2.65
CA PRO A 335 -17.52 -38.02 -2.95
C PRO A 335 -17.79 -38.20 -4.45
N VAL A 336 -17.26 -37.29 -5.28
CA VAL A 336 -17.50 -37.29 -6.73
C VAL A 336 -16.50 -38.21 -7.44
N PHE A 337 -15.21 -38.12 -7.12
CA PHE A 337 -14.14 -38.88 -7.75
C PHE A 337 -14.35 -40.41 -7.68
N ARG A 338 -15.05 -40.90 -6.66
CA ARG A 338 -15.38 -42.33 -6.50
C ARG A 338 -16.54 -42.81 -7.39
N LEU A 339 -17.22 -41.94 -8.13
CA LEU A 339 -18.32 -42.28 -9.05
C LEU A 339 -17.80 -42.90 -10.36
N ARG A 340 -17.12 -44.04 -10.26
CA ARG A 340 -16.39 -44.68 -11.39
C ARG A 340 -17.25 -44.87 -12.63
N TYR A 341 -18.46 -45.42 -12.48
CA TYR A 341 -19.38 -45.65 -13.59
C TYR A 341 -19.79 -44.36 -14.32
N THR A 342 -19.92 -43.25 -13.60
CA THR A 342 -20.28 -41.96 -14.21
C THR A 342 -19.10 -41.39 -14.99
N TYR A 343 -17.88 -41.49 -14.45
CA TYR A 343 -16.67 -41.09 -15.15
C TYR A 343 -16.40 -41.92 -16.41
N GLU A 344 -16.57 -43.24 -16.35
CA GLU A 344 -16.38 -44.13 -17.50
C GLU A 344 -17.24 -43.71 -18.69
N VAL A 345 -18.51 -43.36 -18.44
CA VAL A 345 -19.42 -42.89 -19.49
C VAL A 345 -19.00 -41.52 -20.00
N ILE A 346 -18.68 -40.55 -19.14
CA ILE A 346 -18.25 -39.20 -19.57
C ILE A 346 -16.98 -39.25 -20.42
N SER A 347 -15.98 -40.05 -20.02
CA SER A 347 -14.74 -40.22 -20.79
C SER A 347 -14.99 -40.80 -22.17
N PHE A 348 -16.04 -41.61 -22.33
CA PHE A 348 -16.45 -42.15 -23.62
C PHE A 348 -17.10 -41.10 -24.54
N PHE A 349 -17.78 -40.10 -23.98
CA PHE A 349 -18.49 -39.06 -24.74
C PHE A 349 -17.68 -37.76 -24.99
N ILE A 350 -16.64 -37.47 -24.20
CA ILE A 350 -15.83 -36.23 -24.33
C ILE A 350 -14.59 -36.41 -25.23
N PHE A 351 -14.15 -37.65 -25.50
CA PHE A 351 -12.98 -37.96 -26.34
C PHE A 351 -13.32 -38.62 -27.70
N ILE A 352 -14.59 -38.52 -28.13
CA ILE A 352 -15.04 -38.75 -29.52
C ILE A 352 -15.56 -37.41 -30.03
#